data_AF-W9SHU7-F1
#
_entry.id   AF-W9SHU7-F1
#
_cell.length_a   1.000
_cell.length_b   1.000
_cell.length_c   1.000
_cell.angle_alpha   90.00
_cell.angle_beta   90.00
_cell.angle_gamma   90.00
#
_symmetry.space_group_name_H-M   'P 1'
#
loop_
_entity.id
_entity.type
_entity.pdbx_description
1 polymer ?
#
loop_
_entity_poly.entity_id
_entity_poly.type
_entity_poly.pdbx_seq_one_letter_code
_entity_poly.pdbx_strand_id
1 'polypeptide(L)'
;MGAEIDGETQVDMILETLPEMFDNFKLNYSMNKLNYSLPELIKELQTAETQLLKGKKGMERQTLLKQSLTPLAPRNRRKSATRRNRLERARTLRR
;
A
#
# COMPACT_ATOMS: atom_id res chain seq x y z
N MET A 1 41.84 -0.91 25.92
CA MET A 1 41.45 -2.01 25.01
C MET A 1 40.33 -1.49 24.14
N GLY A 2 40.60 -1.15 22.88
CA GLY A 2 39.55 -0.89 21.92
C GLY A 2 39.19 -2.21 21.28
N ALA A 3 38.01 -2.76 21.59
CA ALA A 3 37.49 -3.89 20.84
C ALA A 3 37.07 -3.33 19.47
N GLU A 4 37.69 -3.83 18.41
CA GLU A 4 37.24 -3.54 17.05
C GLU A 4 35.91 -4.29 16.86
N ILE A 5 34.87 -3.54 16.52
CA ILE A 5 33.55 -4.11 16.29
C ILE A 5 33.44 -4.40 14.80
N ASP A 6 33.22 -5.66 14.46
CA ASP A 6 33.01 -6.11 13.09
C ASP A 6 31.82 -5.39 12.44
N GLY A 7 31.90 -5.14 11.13
CA GLY A 7 30.89 -4.37 10.39
C GLY A 7 29.49 -4.97 10.45
N GLU A 8 29.38 -6.30 10.50
CA GLU A 8 28.10 -7.00 10.66
C GLU A 8 27.49 -6.71 12.03
N THR A 9 28.30 -6.78 13.10
CA THR A 9 27.86 -6.46 14.47
C THR A 9 27.46 -4.99 14.59
N GLN A 10 28.12 -4.07 13.87
CA GLN A 10 27.70 -2.67 13.83
C GLN A 10 26.30 -2.49 13.21
N VAL A 11 26.01 -3.22 12.13
CA VAL A 11 24.69 -3.20 11.49
C VAL A 11 23.62 -3.73 12.43
N ASP A 12 23.88 -4.85 13.09
CA ASP A 12 22.94 -5.44 14.06
C ASP A 12 22.63 -4.49 15.22
N MET A 13 23.65 -3.86 15.81
CA MET A 13 23.46 -2.87 16.87
C MET A 13 22.63 -1.67 16.41
N ILE A 14 22.85 -1.19 15.17
CA ILE A 14 22.03 -0.10 14.62
C ILE A 14 20.58 -0.56 14.52
N LEU A 15 20.33 -1.74 13.95
CA LEU A 15 18.96 -2.27 13.81
C LEU A 15 18.24 -2.41 15.16
N GLU A 16 18.94 -2.82 16.21
CA GLU A 16 18.38 -2.91 17.57
C GLU A 16 18.07 -1.53 18.17
N THR A 17 18.93 -0.53 17.95
CA THR A 17 18.75 0.83 18.49
C THR A 17 17.73 1.69 17.73
N LEU A 18 17.26 1.25 16.55
CA LEU A 18 16.28 1.99 15.78
C LEU A 18 14.93 2.12 16.51
N PRO A 19 14.25 3.28 16.45
CA PRO A 19 12.91 3.47 17.01
C PRO A 19 11.85 2.54 16.38
N GLU A 20 10.74 2.30 17.10
CA GLU A 20 9.58 1.50 16.65
C GLU A 20 8.98 2.00 15.32
N MET A 21 9.15 3.28 15.01
CA MET A 21 8.73 3.85 13.72
C MET A 21 9.36 3.14 12.50
N PHE A 22 10.50 2.47 12.71
CA PHE A 22 11.22 1.70 11.71
C PHE A 22 10.91 0.19 11.79
N ASP A 23 9.90 -0.26 12.51
CA ASP A 23 9.59 -1.70 12.63
C ASP A 23 9.28 -2.35 11.28
N ASN A 24 8.60 -1.63 10.38
CA ASN A 24 8.39 -2.11 9.01
C ASN A 24 9.72 -2.33 8.26
N PHE A 25 10.71 -1.48 8.51
CA PHE A 25 12.05 -1.62 7.94
C PHE A 25 12.78 -2.83 8.54
N LYS A 26 12.75 -2.99 9.88
CA LYS A 26 13.33 -4.16 10.57
C LYS A 26 12.71 -5.47 10.11
N LEU A 27 11.38 -5.52 9.99
CA LEU A 27 10.66 -6.69 9.47
C LEU A 27 11.07 -6.99 8.03
N ASN A 28 11.17 -5.97 7.17
CA ASN A 28 11.61 -6.16 5.80
C ASN A 28 13.04 -6.69 5.70
N TYR A 29 13.95 -6.17 6.53
CA TYR A 29 15.33 -6.65 6.62
C TYR A 29 15.41 -8.12 7.05
N SER A 30 14.71 -8.48 8.13
CA SER A 30 14.68 -9.84 8.68
C SER A 30 13.99 -10.84 7.75
N MET A 31 12.81 -10.50 7.22
CA MET A 31 12.02 -11.39 6.37
C MET A 31 12.69 -11.69 5.03
N ASN A 32 13.32 -10.69 4.42
CA ASN A 32 14.00 -10.87 3.14
C ASN A 32 15.46 -11.30 3.29
N LYS A 33 15.93 -11.55 4.52
CA LYS A 33 17.32 -11.94 4.82
C LYS A 33 18.32 -10.99 4.14
N LEU A 34 18.05 -9.69 4.22
CA LEU A 34 18.89 -8.68 3.59
C LEU A 34 20.20 -8.60 4.38
N ASN A 35 21.31 -8.44 3.68
CA ASN A 35 22.60 -8.14 4.28
C ASN A 35 23.10 -6.84 3.65
N TYR A 36 23.13 -5.79 4.46
CA TYR A 36 23.54 -4.46 4.03
C TYR A 36 24.88 -4.13 4.62
N SER A 37 25.76 -3.55 3.81
CA SER A 37 26.88 -2.80 4.33
C SER A 37 26.39 -1.53 5.04
N LEU A 38 27.18 -1.01 5.98
CA LEU A 38 26.88 0.23 6.70
C LEU A 38 26.38 1.39 5.79
N PRO A 39 27.03 1.71 4.65
CA PRO A 39 26.56 2.79 3.78
C PRO A 39 25.23 2.48 3.06
N GLU A 40 24.94 1.21 2.78
CA GLU A 40 23.65 0.80 2.21
C GLU A 40 22.53 0.92 3.25
N LEU A 41 22.78 0.47 4.48
CA LEU A 41 21.84 0.59 5.59
C LEU A 41 21.45 2.06 5.81
N ILE A 42 22.41 2.98 5.81
CA ILE A 42 22.13 4.42 5.99
C ILE A 42 21.24 4.97 4.88
N LYS A 43 21.50 4.60 3.61
CA LYS A 43 20.68 5.04 2.47
C LYS A 43 19.24 4.53 2.56
N GLU A 44 19.09 3.27 2.94
CA GLU A 44 17.78 2.65 3.11
C GLU A 44 17.01 3.24 4.30
N LEU A 45 17.69 3.53 5.42
CA LEU A 45 17.10 4.22 6.57
C LEU A 45 16.62 5.63 6.22
N GLN A 46 17.43 6.41 5.49
CA GLN A 46 17.02 7.72 4.99
C GLN A 46 15.80 7.61 4.06
N THR A 47 15.79 6.60 3.19
CA THR A 47 14.66 6.34 2.29
C THR A 47 13.41 5.99 3.10
N ALA A 48 13.50 5.10 4.08
CA ALA A 48 12.41 4.73 4.98
C ALA A 48 11.90 5.96 5.77
N GLU A 49 12.79 6.79 6.30
CA GLU A 49 12.43 8.02 7.01
C GLU A 49 11.66 8.99 6.10
N THR A 50 12.13 9.23 4.86
CA THR A 50 11.41 10.08 3.92
C THR A 50 10.04 9.53 3.56
N GLN A 51 9.90 8.20 3.49
CA GLN A 51 8.61 7.54 3.26
C GLN A 51 7.68 7.66 4.48
N LEU A 52 8.19 7.58 5.70
CA LEU A 52 7.42 7.80 6.93
C LEU A 52 6.92 9.24 7.02
N LEU A 53 7.77 10.21 6.69
CA LEU A 53 7.44 11.64 6.66
C LEU A 53 6.44 11.98 5.55
N LYS A 54 6.58 11.40 4.36
CA LYS A 54 5.63 11.57 3.24
C LYS A 54 4.35 10.75 3.42
N GLY A 55 4.42 9.65 4.18
CA GLY A 55 3.36 8.64 4.35
C GLY A 55 2.12 9.14 5.09
N LYS A 56 2.19 10.24 5.83
CA LYS A 56 1.00 10.89 6.42
C LYS A 56 0.03 11.48 5.38
N LYS A 57 0.37 11.51 4.09
CA LYS A 57 -0.53 11.96 3.00
C LYS A 57 -0.87 10.88 1.96
N GLY A 58 -0.51 9.62 2.18
CA GLY A 58 -0.46 8.64 1.07
C GLY A 58 -0.96 7.23 1.34
N MET A 59 -1.67 6.94 2.43
CA MET A 59 -2.38 5.66 2.58
C MET A 59 -3.69 5.64 1.78
N GLU A 60 -3.62 5.93 0.48
CA GLU A 60 -4.65 5.51 -0.46
C GLU A 60 -3.95 4.82 -1.63
N ARG A 61 -4.37 3.58 -1.90
CA ARG A 61 -4.03 2.70 -3.02
C ARG A 61 -2.88 1.72 -2.79
N GLN A 62 -3.20 0.62 -2.12
CA GLN A 62 -2.89 -0.72 -2.65
C GLN A 62 -4.05 -1.69 -2.38
N THR A 63 -5.12 -1.57 -3.16
CA THR A 63 -5.98 -2.71 -3.49
C THR A 63 -5.39 -3.39 -4.74
N LEU A 64 -4.33 -4.17 -4.59
CA LEU A 64 -3.84 -5.06 -5.65
C LEU A 64 -4.61 -6.39 -5.59
N LEU A 65 -5.86 -6.37 -6.04
CA LEU A 65 -6.52 -7.57 -6.58
C LEU A 65 -6.38 -7.54 -8.09
N LYS A 66 -5.33 -8.19 -8.59
CA LYS A 66 -5.27 -8.70 -9.98
C LYS A 66 -4.30 -9.89 -10.03
N GLN A 67 -4.57 -10.90 -9.21
CA GLN A 67 -4.26 -12.26 -9.63
C GLN A 67 -5.43 -12.73 -10.47
N SER A 68 -5.16 -12.82 -11.78
CA SER A 68 -6.05 -13.34 -12.80
C SER A 68 -6.32 -14.83 -12.60
N LEU A 69 -7.49 -15.15 -12.07
CA LEU A 69 -8.17 -16.44 -12.26
C LEU A 69 -9.59 -16.13 -12.74
N THR A 70 -9.94 -16.58 -13.93
CA THR A 70 -11.28 -16.49 -14.53
C THR A 70 -12.23 -17.56 -13.92
N PRO A 71 -13.52 -17.61 -14.27
CA PRO A 71 -14.56 -16.59 -14.15
C PRO A 71 -15.74 -17.09 -13.28
N LEU A 72 -16.24 -16.29 -12.34
CA LEU A 72 -17.49 -16.58 -11.62
C LEU A 72 -18.58 -15.58 -12.04
N ALA A 73 -19.39 -15.99 -13.02
CA ALA A 73 -20.78 -15.54 -13.10
C ALA A 73 -21.60 -16.37 -12.08
N PRO A 74 -22.62 -15.82 -11.37
CA PRO A 74 -23.76 -15.13 -11.99
C PRO A 74 -24.26 -13.89 -11.22
N ARG A 75 -24.42 -12.77 -11.93
CA ARG A 75 -25.06 -11.57 -11.36
C ARG A 75 -26.58 -11.66 -11.52
N ASN A 76 -27.22 -12.29 -10.55
CA ASN A 76 -28.67 -12.26 -10.38
C ASN A 76 -29.08 -10.89 -9.81
N ARG A 77 -29.68 -10.01 -10.64
CA ARG A 77 -30.45 -8.85 -10.14
C ARG A 77 -31.83 -8.84 -10.76
N ARG A 78 -32.77 -9.50 -10.07
CA ARG A 78 -34.22 -9.24 -10.20
C ARG A 78 -34.58 -7.95 -9.46
N LYS A 79 -35.73 -7.39 -9.87
CA LYS A 79 -36.56 -6.30 -9.30
C LYS A 79 -36.23 -4.90 -9.87
N SER A 80 -37.18 -4.10 -10.36
CA SER A 80 -38.65 -4.19 -10.40
C SER A 80 -39.19 -3.11 -11.36
N ALA A 81 -40.23 -3.44 -12.12
CA ALA A 81 -40.98 -2.47 -12.93
C ALA A 81 -41.74 -1.50 -12.02
N THR A 82 -41.42 -0.20 -12.08
CA THR A 82 -42.25 0.87 -11.54
C THR A 82 -42.95 1.59 -12.68
N ARG A 83 -44.27 1.63 -12.55
CA ARG A 83 -45.31 2.03 -13.50
C ARG A 83 -45.64 3.51 -13.35
N ARG A 84 -45.99 4.18 -14.47
CA ARG A 84 -46.81 5.42 -14.60
C ARG A 84 -46.02 6.72 -14.26
N ASN A 85 -46.18 7.87 -14.89
CA ASN A 85 -47.21 8.45 -15.75
C ASN A 85 -46.59 9.66 -16.46
N ARG A 86 -46.77 9.85 -17.78
CA ARG A 86 -46.78 11.17 -18.47
C ARG A 86 -47.29 10.97 -19.90
N LEU A 87 -48.56 10.63 -20.00
CA LEU A 87 -49.39 11.10 -21.11
C LEU A 87 -49.62 12.61 -20.91
N GLU A 88 -49.97 13.32 -21.97
CA GLU A 88 -50.20 14.78 -22.05
C GLU A 88 -49.00 15.63 -22.47
N ARG A 89 -48.63 15.55 -23.76
CA ARG A 89 -48.22 16.71 -24.58
C ARG A 89 -48.11 16.38 -26.08
N ALA A 90 -49.13 15.74 -26.64
CA ALA A 90 -49.27 15.53 -28.10
C ALA A 90 -50.54 16.18 -28.66
N ARG A 91 -50.88 17.38 -28.16
CA ARG A 91 -51.88 18.26 -28.78
C ARG A 91 -51.41 19.69 -28.66
N THR A 92 -50.62 20.11 -29.64
CA THR A 92 -50.51 21.48 -30.19
C THR A 92 -49.32 21.50 -31.14
N LEU A 93 -49.54 22.06 -32.35
CA LEU A 93 -48.55 22.38 -33.38
C LEU A 93 -48.21 21.27 -34.39
N ARG A 94 -49.19 20.94 -35.25
CA ARG A 94 -49.00 21.21 -36.68
C ARG A 94 -50.22 21.99 -37.17
N ARG A 95 -49.97 23.24 -37.53
CA ARG A 95 -50.84 24.09 -38.34
C ARG A 95 -50.94 23.50 -39.74
#